data_AF-A0A4U1CUD0-F1
#
_entry.id   AF-A0A4U1CUD0-F1
#
_cell.length_a   1.000
_cell.length_b   1.000
_cell.length_c   1.000
_cell.angle_alpha   90.00
_cell.angle_beta   90.00
_cell.angle_gamma   90.00
#
_symmetry.space_group_name_H-M   'P 1'
#
loop_
_entity.id
_entity.type
_entity.pdbx_description
1 polymer ?
#
loop_
_entity_poly.entity_id
_entity_poly.type
_entity_poly.pdbx_seq_one_letter_code
_entity_poly.pdbx_strand_id
1 'polypeptide(L)' 'MRKKIILNVLFNLGIILSIIGMGWSYNNNSPLVVAFFAATFVAFIYVKIQLIKSLKKDLKK' A
#
# COMPACT_ATOMS: atom_id res chain seq x y z
N MET A 1 -17.28 7.46 8.73
CA MET A 1 -16.43 8.17 7.75
C MET A 1 -14.96 8.30 8.18
N ARG A 2 -14.63 8.72 9.42
CA ARG A 2 -13.22 8.88 9.89
C ARG A 2 -12.30 7.67 9.68
N LYS A 3 -12.76 6.45 10.03
CA LYS A 3 -11.97 5.21 9.83
C LYS A 3 -11.56 4.99 8.37
N LYS A 4 -12.46 5.33 7.43
CA LYS A 4 -12.23 5.17 5.98
C LYS A 4 -11.20 6.17 5.45
N ILE A 5 -11.18 7.39 6.00
CA ILE A 5 -10.18 8.43 5.69
C ILE A 5 -8.79 8.02 6.19
N ILE A 6 -8.70 7.54 7.44
CA ILE A 6 -7.44 7.08 8.04
C ILE A 6 -6.86 5.92 7.21
N LEU A 7 -7.69 4.94 6.82
CA LEU A 7 -7.21 3.85 5.96
C LEU A 7 -6.71 4.34 4.60
N ASN A 8 -7.40 5.29 3.97
CA ASN A 8 -6.95 5.84 2.69
C ASN A 8 -5.60 6.54 2.79
N VAL A 9 -5.39 7.33 3.85
CA VAL A 9 -4.10 7.99 4.13
C VAL A 9 -3.02 6.95 4.41
N LEU A 10 -3.31 5.94 5.24
CA LEU A 10 -2.38 4.86 5.58
C LEU A 10 -1.92 4.10 4.33
N PHE A 11 -2.85 3.72 3.43
CA PHE A 11 -2.49 3.01 2.19
C PHE A 11 -1.66 3.87 1.24
N ASN A 12 -1.98 5.16 1.11
CA ASN A 12 -1.16 6.05 0.28
C ASN A 12 0.25 6.24 0.88
N LEU A 13 0.36 6.40 2.20
CA LEU A 13 1.66 6.48 2.88
C LEU A 13 2.46 5.18 2.72
N GLY A 14 1.81 4.02 2.88
CA GLY A 14 2.45 2.71 2.69
C GLY A 14 3.00 2.53 1.27
N ILE A 15 2.22 2.92 0.25
CA ILE A 15 2.63 2.88 -1.15
C ILE A 15 3.84 3.79 -1.39
N ILE A 16 3.83 5.03 -0.87
CA ILE A 16 4.94 5.98 -1.00
C ILE A 16 6.20 5.45 -0.30
N LEU A 17 6.05 4.94 0.92
CA LEU A 17 7.14 4.33 1.70
C LEU A 17 7.74 3.13 0.98
N SER A 18 6.93 2.28 0.37
CA SER A 18 7.42 1.14 -0.41
C SER A 18 8.23 1.59 -1.63
N ILE A 19 7.81 2.65 -2.34
CA ILE A 19 8.58 3.18 -3.49
C ILE A 19 9.92 3.77 -3.03
N ILE A 20 9.91 4.60 -1.98
CA ILE A 20 11.13 5.20 -1.44
C ILE A 20 12.08 4.13 -0.91
N GLY A 21 11.55 3.16 -0.15
CA GLY A 21 12.32 2.04 0.40
C GLY A 21 12.93 1.17 -0.70
N MET A 22 12.20 0.94 -1.79
CA MET A 22 12.71 0.19 -2.95
C MET A 22 13.86 0.94 -3.63
N GLY A 23 13.74 2.25 -3.86
CA GLY A 23 14.80 3.07 -4.44
C GLY A 23 16.05 3.14 -3.55
N TRP A 24 15.87 3.31 -2.25
CA TRP A 24 16.98 3.29 -1.29
C TRP A 24 17.66 1.92 -1.24
N SER A 25 16.88 0.84 -1.21
CA SER A 25 17.40 -0.53 -1.17
C SER A 25 18.13 -0.93 -2.44
N TYR A 26 17.70 -0.42 -3.59
CA TYR A 26 18.37 -0.62 -4.88
C TYR A 26 19.76 0.03 -4.87
N ASN A 27 19.86 1.27 -4.35
CA ASN A 27 21.13 1.98 -4.22
C ASN A 27 22.11 1.31 -3.23
N ASN A 28 21.60 0.54 -2.26
CA ASN A 28 22.39 -0.20 -1.29
C ASN A 28 22.70 -1.65 -1.71
N ASN A 29 22.49 -2.01 -2.99
CA ASN A 29 22.71 -3.37 -3.52
C ASN A 29 22.09 -4.48 -2.67
N SER A 30 20.92 -4.21 -2.08
CA SER A 30 20.24 -5.13 -1.15
C SER A 30 19.02 -5.77 -1.83
N PRO A 31 19.18 -6.81 -2.67
CA PRO A 31 18.10 -7.35 -3.51
C PRO A 31 16.94 -7.96 -2.70
N LEU A 32 17.23 -8.53 -1.52
CA LEU A 32 16.21 -9.07 -0.62
C LEU A 32 15.28 -7.98 -0.09
N VAL A 33 15.83 -6.81 0.23
CA VAL A 33 15.06 -5.68 0.75
C VAL A 33 14.24 -5.03 -0.36
N VAL A 34 14.76 -4.98 -1.60
CA VAL A 34 13.98 -4.59 -2.79
C VAL A 34 12.79 -5.53 -2.99
N ALA A 35 13.02 -6.85 -2.94
CA ALA A 35 11.96 -7.85 -3.08
C ALA A 35 10.90 -7.72 -1.98
N PHE A 36 11.32 -7.45 -0.75
CA PHE A 36 10.41 -7.18 0.38
C PHE A 36 9.54 -5.93 0.14
N PHE A 37 10.14 -4.83 -0.32
CA PHE A 37 9.40 -3.61 -0.65
C PHE A 37 8.46 -3.81 -1.84
N ALA A 38 8.82 -4.65 -2.81
CA ALA A 38 7.95 -5.01 -3.93
C ALA A 38 6.75 -5.84 -3.46
N ALA A 39 6.97 -6.83 -2.61
CA ALA A 39 5.90 -7.65 -2.05
C ALA A 39 4.93 -6.81 -1.19
N THR A 40 5.46 -5.93 -0.33
CA THR A 40 4.62 -5.02 0.47
C THR A 40 3.87 -4.01 -0.38
N PHE A 41 4.46 -3.50 -1.46
CA PHE A 41 3.78 -2.62 -2.41
C PHE A 41 2.56 -3.30 -3.03
N VAL A 42 2.71 -4.53 -3.52
CA VAL A 42 1.61 -5.32 -4.10
C VAL A 42 0.55 -5.61 -3.03
N ALA A 43 0.94 -5.97 -1.81
CA ALA A 43 0.00 -6.20 -0.72
C ALA A 43 -0.82 -4.94 -0.37
N PHE A 44 -0.18 -3.77 -0.31
CA PHE A 44 -0.89 -2.52 -0.06
C PHE A 44 -1.89 -2.16 -1.16
N ILE A 45 -1.53 -2.40 -2.43
CA ILE A 45 -2.47 -2.22 -3.55
C ILE A 45 -3.66 -3.19 -3.42
N TYR A 46 -3.39 -4.46 -3.14
CA TYR A 46 -4.45 -5.47 -3.01
C TYR A 46 -5.46 -5.09 -1.92
N VAL A 47 -4.98 -4.75 -0.72
CA VAL A 47 -5.86 -4.39 0.39
C VAL A 47 -6.59 -3.07 0.11
N LYS A 48 -5.96 -2.10 -0.56
CA LYS A 48 -6.63 -0.86 -1.00
C LYS A 48 -7.79 -1.15 -1.96
N ILE A 49 -7.61 -2.07 -2.91
CA ILE A 49 -8.69 -2.50 -3.82
C ILE A 49 -9.82 -3.18 -3.05
N GLN A 50 -9.49 -4.08 -2.13
CA GLN A 50 -10.48 -4.77 -1.29
C GLN A 50 -11.29 -3.78 -0.43
N LEU A 51 -10.61 -2.77 0.10
CA LEU A 51 -11.26 -1.67 0.83
C LEU A 51 -12.27 -0.94 -0.07
N ILE A 52 -11.85 -0.50 -1.26
CA ILE A 52 -12.74 0.21 -2.21
C ILE A 52 -13.93 -0.67 -2.60
N LYS A 53 -13.74 -1.97 -2.83
CA LYS A 53 -14.84 -2.91 -3.11
C LYS A 53 -15.82 -2.99 -1.94
N SER A 54 -15.34 -3.09 -0.70
CA SER A 54 -16.19 -3.09 0.49
C SER A 54 -16.96 -1.79 0.64
N LEU A 55 -16.30 -0.65 0.39
CA LEU A 55 -16.91 0.68 0.44
C LEU A 55 -18.05 0.83 -0.57
N LYS A 56 -17.85 0.36 -1.81
CA LYS A 56 -18.89 0.38 -2.84
C LYS A 56 -20.08 -0.53 -2.49
N LYS A 57 -19.83 -1.66 -1.82
CA LYS A 57 -20.90 -2.56 -1.35
C LYS A 57 -21.75 -1.92 -0.25
N ASP A 58 -21.10 -1.24 0.70
CA ASP A 58 -21.80 -0.49 1.76
C ASP A 58 -22.63 0.67 1.19
N LEU A 59 -22.16 1.34 0.14
CA LEU A 59 -22.85 2.49 -0.47
C LEU A 59 -24.03 2.11 -1.39
N LYS A 60 -24.08 0.85 -1.86
CA LYS A 60 -25.19 0.32 -2.67
C LYS A 60 -26.35 -0.20 -1.82
N LYS A 61 -26.20 -0.21 -0.50
CA LYS A 61 -27.20 -0.66 0.48
C LYS A 61 -27.88 0.55 1.10
#